data_AF-A0A9R0W3V2-F1
#
_entry.id   AF-A0A9R0W3V2-F1
#
_cell.length_a   1.000
_cell.length_b   1.000
_cell.length_c   1.000
_cell.angle_alpha   90.00
_cell.angle_beta   90.00
_cell.angle_gamma   90.00
#
_symmetry.space_group_name_H-M   'P 1'
#
loop_
_entity.id
_entity.type
_entity.pdbx_description
1 polymer ?
#
loop_
_entity_poly.entity_id
_entity_poly.type
_entity_poly.pdbx_seq_one_letter_code
_entity_poly.pdbx_strand_id
1 'polypeptide(L)'
;MAMHPQAAQLLALILLLSTGDGILAVGTPSTIITRTCAAVGRSGGQLGYEYDSCVGALSADPAAAAAKDAGQLALVATNLTVANVTSTVLVLDDLVKNLRDCLRYYRDMNKTLDAALGDLRAGRVEAASNKLSDASGVPDSCDIQLFEGSAKKNPMRKENTDADLLSRLAYAIATLPAPDPRHRRQV
;
A
#
# COMPACT_ATOMS: atom_id res chain seq x y z
N MET A 1 -21.62 21.72 -31.37
CA MET A 1 -20.38 21.93 -30.58
C MET A 1 -19.22 21.97 -31.57
N ALA A 2 -18.69 23.15 -31.85
CA ALA A 2 -17.54 23.31 -32.74
C ALA A 2 -16.27 23.02 -31.94
N MET A 3 -15.48 22.03 -32.37
CA MET A 3 -14.20 21.71 -31.74
C MET A 3 -13.17 22.79 -32.11
N HIS A 4 -12.45 23.30 -31.12
CA HIS A 4 -11.41 24.31 -31.30
C HIS A 4 -10.27 23.78 -32.19
N PRO A 5 -9.71 24.58 -33.12
CA PRO A 5 -8.67 24.14 -34.06
C PRO A 5 -7.37 23.69 -33.36
N GLN A 6 -7.12 24.15 -32.13
CA GLN A 6 -6.00 23.70 -31.30
C GLN A 6 -6.20 22.29 -30.74
N ALA A 7 -7.45 21.87 -30.49
CA ALA A 7 -7.76 20.51 -30.02
C ALA A 7 -7.54 19.46 -31.12
N ALA A 8 -7.80 19.83 -32.38
CA ALA A 8 -7.55 18.96 -33.54
C ALA A 8 -6.05 18.73 -33.80
N GLN A 9 -5.20 19.73 -33.55
CA GLN A 9 -3.74 19.60 -33.70
C GLN A 9 -3.10 18.71 -32.62
N LEU A 10 -3.60 18.79 -31.36
CA LEU A 10 -3.13 17.92 -30.27
C LEU A 10 -3.54 16.46 -30.49
N LEU A 11 -4.75 16.22 -30.99
CA LEU A 11 -5.23 14.87 -31.33
C LEU A 11 -4.44 14.23 -32.48
N ALA A 12 -4.03 15.03 -33.48
CA ALA A 12 -3.18 14.55 -34.58
C ALA A 12 -1.76 14.17 -34.12
N LEU A 13 -1.20 14.89 -33.14
CA LEU A 13 0.12 14.57 -32.56
C LEU A 13 0.12 13.26 -31.76
N ILE A 14 -0.99 12.97 -31.05
CA ILE A 14 -1.15 11.73 -30.27
C ILE A 14 -1.32 10.52 -31.20
N LEU A 15 -2.01 10.67 -32.33
CA LEU A 15 -2.17 9.61 -33.35
C LEU A 15 -0.88 9.30 -34.13
N LEU A 16 0.06 10.25 -34.22
CA LEU A 16 1.39 10.03 -34.80
C LEU A 16 2.36 9.31 -33.86
N LEU A 17 2.08 9.29 -32.55
CA LEU A 17 2.82 8.52 -31.56
C LEU A 17 2.30 7.08 -31.41
N SER A 18 1.15 6.73 -32.02
CA SER A 18 0.53 5.41 -31.92
C SER A 18 0.84 4.45 -33.08
N THR A 19 1.76 4.79 -33.98
CA THR A 19 2.28 3.85 -35.01
C THR A 19 3.66 3.30 -34.69
N GLY A 20 4.17 3.58 -33.48
CA GLY A 20 5.20 2.73 -32.89
C GLY A 20 4.54 1.46 -32.40
N ASP A 21 4.50 0.41 -33.22
CA ASP A 21 4.52 -0.96 -32.72
C ASP A 21 5.80 -1.11 -31.89
N GLY A 22 5.76 -0.61 -30.66
CA GLY A 22 6.60 -1.05 -29.57
C GLY A 22 6.15 -2.45 -29.19
N ILE A 23 6.28 -3.39 -30.14
CA ILE A 23 6.58 -4.77 -29.77
C ILE A 23 7.76 -4.61 -28.83
N LEU A 24 7.55 -4.94 -27.55
CA LEU A 24 8.65 -5.32 -26.69
C LEU A 24 9.35 -6.41 -27.48
N ALA A 25 10.40 -6.03 -28.20
CA ALA A 25 11.30 -6.98 -28.80
C ALA A 25 11.88 -7.66 -27.57
N VAL A 26 11.28 -8.78 -27.18
CA VAL A 26 11.93 -9.80 -26.38
C VAL A 26 13.02 -10.32 -27.30
N GLY A 27 14.07 -9.51 -27.45
CA GLY A 27 15.25 -9.89 -28.18
C GLY A 27 15.75 -11.16 -27.53
N THR A 28 16.21 -12.10 -28.35
CA THR A 28 16.85 -13.31 -27.85
C THR A 28 17.90 -12.89 -26.81
N PRO A 29 17.80 -13.37 -25.55
CA PRO A 29 18.72 -12.96 -24.51
C PRO A 29 20.16 -13.20 -24.96
N SER A 30 21.06 -12.29 -24.58
CA SER A 30 22.45 -12.40 -25.02
C SER A 30 23.04 -13.76 -24.63
N THR A 31 23.97 -14.27 -25.45
CA THR A 31 24.59 -15.58 -25.21
C THR A 31 25.32 -15.65 -23.87
N ILE A 32 25.78 -14.50 -23.35
CA ILE A 32 26.38 -14.42 -22.02
C ILE A 32 25.33 -14.52 -20.91
N ILE A 33 24.14 -13.91 -21.07
CA ILE A 33 23.03 -14.03 -20.12
C ILE A 33 22.56 -15.48 -20.04
N THR A 34 22.25 -16.11 -21.18
CA THR A 34 21.77 -17.50 -21.21
C THR A 34 22.77 -18.48 -20.60
N ARG A 35 24.06 -18.36 -20.94
CA ARG A 35 25.12 -19.20 -20.35
C ARG A 35 25.24 -18.99 -18.84
N THR A 36 25.23 -17.74 -18.40
CA THR A 36 25.39 -17.39 -16.97
C THR A 36 24.19 -17.90 -16.18
N CYS A 37 22.96 -17.63 -16.61
CA CYS A 37 21.76 -18.11 -15.93
C CYS A 37 21.66 -19.65 -15.90
N ALA A 38 22.10 -20.34 -16.97
CA ALA A 38 22.17 -21.79 -16.97
C ALA A 38 23.20 -22.34 -15.98
N ALA A 39 24.31 -21.63 -15.76
CA ALA A 39 25.32 -22.01 -14.77
C ALA A 39 24.86 -21.76 -13.33
N VAL A 40 24.18 -20.63 -13.08
CA VAL A 40 23.58 -20.29 -11.78
C VAL A 40 22.54 -21.35 -11.38
N GLY A 41 21.69 -21.79 -12.32
CA GLY A 41 20.67 -22.81 -12.05
C GLY A 41 21.20 -24.24 -11.85
N ARG A 42 22.38 -24.58 -12.37
CA ARG A 42 23.00 -25.92 -12.24
C ARG A 42 23.85 -26.09 -10.97
N SER A 43 24.28 -24.99 -10.36
CA SER A 43 25.17 -25.02 -9.20
C SER A 43 24.36 -25.24 -7.91
N GLY A 44 23.89 -26.48 -7.71
CA GLY A 44 23.50 -27.05 -6.41
C GLY A 44 22.90 -26.09 -5.38
N GLY A 45 21.62 -25.73 -5.54
CA GLY A 45 20.66 -25.84 -4.45
C GLY A 45 20.72 -24.87 -3.25
N GLN A 46 21.17 -23.61 -3.40
CA GLN A 46 21.01 -22.63 -2.31
C GLN A 46 20.21 -21.37 -2.67
N LEU A 47 20.02 -21.05 -3.95
CA LEU A 47 19.32 -19.82 -4.34
C LEU A 47 18.00 -20.01 -5.06
N GLY A 48 17.61 -21.22 -5.46
CA GLY A 48 16.33 -21.48 -6.13
C GLY A 48 16.03 -20.53 -7.31
N TYR A 49 17.06 -19.90 -7.87
CA TYR A 49 16.85 -18.86 -8.87
C TYR A 49 16.47 -19.56 -10.16
N GLU A 50 15.18 -19.51 -10.48
CA GLU A 50 14.67 -20.09 -11.71
C GLU A 50 15.40 -19.44 -12.88
N TYR A 51 15.82 -20.27 -13.84
CA TYR A 51 16.53 -19.82 -15.04
C TYR A 51 15.81 -18.64 -15.71
N ASP A 52 14.48 -18.74 -15.81
CA ASP A 52 13.63 -17.71 -16.40
C ASP A 52 13.63 -16.42 -15.58
N SER A 53 13.67 -16.49 -14.25
CA SER A 53 13.80 -15.31 -13.39
C SER A 53 15.15 -14.61 -13.57
N CYS A 54 16.24 -15.37 -13.71
CA CYS A 54 17.57 -14.80 -14.00
C CYS A 54 17.60 -14.11 -15.36
N VAL A 55 17.09 -14.79 -16.40
CA VAL A 55 17.04 -14.26 -17.76
C VAL A 55 16.15 -13.03 -17.81
N GLY A 56 14.99 -13.06 -17.17
CA GLY A 56 14.04 -11.94 -17.12
C GLY A 56 14.64 -10.71 -16.45
N ALA A 57 15.26 -10.88 -15.28
CA ALA A 57 15.87 -9.77 -14.55
C ALA A 57 17.02 -9.10 -15.33
N LEU A 58 17.89 -9.89 -15.97
CA LEU A 58 19.02 -9.35 -16.73
C LEU A 58 18.60 -8.79 -18.10
N SER A 59 17.69 -9.46 -18.81
CA SER A 59 17.24 -9.00 -20.13
C SER A 59 16.45 -7.69 -20.09
N ALA A 60 15.90 -7.32 -18.92
CA ALA A 60 15.22 -6.05 -18.72
C ALA A 60 16.18 -4.84 -18.67
N ASP A 61 17.48 -5.06 -18.45
CA ASP A 61 18.48 -4.00 -18.34
C ASP A 61 19.35 -3.93 -19.61
N PRO A 62 19.34 -2.81 -20.36
CA PRO A 62 20.17 -2.64 -21.56
C PRO A 62 21.68 -2.82 -21.32
N ALA A 63 22.18 -2.50 -20.12
CA ALA A 63 23.59 -2.68 -19.79
C ALA A 63 23.95 -4.17 -19.61
N ALA A 64 23.03 -4.99 -19.13
CA ALA A 64 23.21 -6.44 -19.11
C ALA A 64 23.17 -7.04 -20.52
N ALA A 65 22.31 -6.53 -21.41
CA ALA A 65 22.30 -6.93 -22.82
C ALA A 65 23.63 -6.61 -23.52
N ALA A 66 24.29 -5.51 -23.14
CA ALA A 66 25.58 -5.07 -23.68
C ALA A 66 26.81 -5.72 -22.99
N ALA A 67 26.61 -6.50 -21.93
CA ALA A 67 27.71 -7.12 -21.19
C ALA A 67 28.47 -8.14 -22.08
N LYS A 68 29.79 -8.16 -21.94
CA LYS A 68 30.71 -9.00 -22.73
C LYS A 68 31.16 -10.25 -21.99
N ASP A 69 31.07 -10.24 -20.66
CA ASP A 69 31.50 -11.33 -19.80
C ASP A 69 30.67 -11.40 -18.50
N ALA A 70 30.90 -12.47 -17.73
CA ALA A 70 30.18 -12.72 -16.48
C ALA A 70 30.52 -11.69 -15.38
N GLY A 71 31.71 -11.08 -15.42
CA GLY A 71 32.08 -10.03 -14.47
C GLY A 71 31.26 -8.76 -14.69
N GLN A 72 31.08 -8.35 -15.95
CA GLN A 72 30.20 -7.25 -16.31
C GLN A 72 28.73 -7.55 -15.96
N LEU A 73 28.24 -8.77 -16.19
CA LEU A 73 26.91 -9.17 -15.73
C LEU A 73 26.77 -9.13 -14.21
N ALA A 74 27.79 -9.54 -13.46
CA ALA A 74 27.78 -9.45 -12.00
C ALA A 74 27.70 -7.99 -11.52
N LEU A 75 28.40 -7.05 -12.18
CA LEU A 75 28.28 -5.62 -11.89
C LEU A 75 26.86 -5.10 -12.16
N VAL A 76 26.26 -5.46 -13.30
CA VAL A 76 24.88 -5.05 -13.62
C VAL A 76 23.88 -5.65 -12.64
N ALA A 77 23.98 -6.95 -12.34
CA ALA A 77 23.14 -7.62 -11.34
C ALA A 77 23.26 -6.98 -9.95
N THR A 78 24.47 -6.56 -9.58
CA THR A 78 24.73 -5.85 -8.32
C THR A 78 24.07 -4.48 -8.33
N ASN A 79 24.17 -3.71 -9.43
CA ASN A 79 23.49 -2.42 -9.55
C ASN A 79 21.96 -2.55 -9.50
N LEU A 80 21.39 -3.56 -10.16
CA LEU A 80 19.96 -3.88 -10.06
C LEU A 80 19.57 -4.21 -8.62
N THR A 81 20.41 -4.96 -7.90
CA THR A 81 20.20 -5.28 -6.48
C THR A 81 20.22 -4.02 -5.62
N VAL A 82 21.21 -3.14 -5.81
CA VAL A 82 21.30 -1.85 -5.10
C VAL A 82 20.07 -0.99 -5.36
N ALA A 83 19.62 -0.88 -6.61
CA ALA A 83 18.43 -0.12 -6.96
C ALA A 83 17.16 -0.70 -6.30
N ASN A 84 17.00 -2.03 -6.33
CA ASN A 84 15.89 -2.72 -5.70
C ASN A 84 15.86 -2.55 -4.18
N VAL A 85 17.01 -2.72 -3.51
CA VAL A 85 17.15 -2.54 -2.06
C VAL A 85 16.90 -1.09 -1.68
N THR A 86 17.43 -0.13 -2.44
CA THR A 86 17.22 1.31 -2.20
C THR A 86 15.73 1.66 -2.27
N SER A 87 15.03 1.18 -3.32
CA SER A 87 13.58 1.36 -3.44
C SER A 87 12.82 0.73 -2.27
N THR A 88 13.24 -0.46 -1.84
CA THR A 88 12.64 -1.16 -0.70
C THR A 88 12.83 -0.39 0.61
N VAL A 89 14.01 0.18 0.86
CA VAL A 89 14.28 1.02 2.03
C VAL A 89 13.36 2.23 2.06
N LEU A 90 13.17 2.92 0.93
CA LEU A 90 12.23 4.06 0.85
C LEU A 90 10.80 3.66 1.22
N VAL A 91 10.32 2.52 0.69
CA VAL A 91 8.98 1.99 1.04
C VAL A 91 8.88 1.66 2.53
N LEU A 92 9.94 1.11 3.13
CA LEU A 92 9.96 0.78 4.56
C LEU A 92 9.97 2.03 5.43
N ASP A 93 10.77 3.04 5.09
CA ASP A 93 10.83 4.31 5.82
C ASP A 93 9.47 5.01 5.81
N ASP A 94 8.82 5.07 4.64
CA ASP A 94 7.49 5.64 4.51
C ASP A 94 6.43 4.85 5.30
N LEU A 95 6.49 3.52 5.26
CA LEU A 95 5.60 2.67 6.05
C LEU A 95 5.78 2.89 7.55
N VAL A 96 7.02 2.95 8.03
CA VAL A 96 7.34 3.22 9.45
C VAL A 96 6.82 4.59 9.87
N LYS A 97 6.98 5.61 9.01
CA LYS A 97 6.43 6.94 9.25
C LYS A 97 4.91 6.92 9.38
N ASN A 98 4.21 6.30 8.42
CA ASN A 98 2.76 6.20 8.45
C ASN A 98 2.24 5.42 9.66
N LEU A 99 2.91 4.32 10.04
CA LEU A 99 2.59 3.56 11.25
C LEU A 99 2.78 4.39 12.53
N ARG A 100 3.79 5.27 12.57
CA ARG A 100 4.00 6.19 13.69
C ARG A 100 2.85 7.21 13.82
N ASP A 101 2.34 7.69 12.69
CA ASP A 101 1.19 8.59 12.67
C ASP A 101 -0.09 7.88 13.12
N CYS A 102 -0.35 6.66 12.62
CA CYS A 102 -1.42 5.81 13.12
C CYS A 102 -1.32 5.56 14.63
N LEU A 103 -0.12 5.25 15.14
CA LEU A 103 0.10 5.03 16.57
C LEU A 103 -0.26 6.27 17.40
N ARG A 104 0.02 7.48 16.89
CA ARG A 104 -0.41 8.73 17.53
C ARG A 104 -1.94 8.81 17.56
N TYR A 105 -2.60 8.57 16.42
CA TYR A 105 -4.06 8.60 16.34
C TYR A 105 -4.72 7.63 17.33
N TYR A 106 -4.23 6.39 17.40
CA TYR A 106 -4.76 5.38 18.34
C TYR A 106 -4.51 5.72 19.81
N ARG A 107 -3.37 6.36 20.13
CA ARG A 107 -3.12 6.85 21.49
C ARG A 107 -4.11 7.95 21.89
N ASP A 108 -4.46 8.83 20.95
CA ASP A 108 -5.46 9.87 21.21
C ASP A 108 -6.88 9.29 21.25
N MET A 109 -7.20 8.33 20.38
CA MET A 109 -8.45 7.56 20.44
C MET A 109 -8.62 6.87 21.81
N ASN A 110 -7.58 6.24 22.34
CA ASN A 110 -7.64 5.62 23.67
C ASN A 110 -7.99 6.64 24.77
N LYS A 111 -7.40 7.83 24.76
CA LYS A 111 -7.74 8.89 25.72
C LYS A 111 -9.20 9.33 25.58
N THR A 112 -9.69 9.46 24.34
CA THR A 112 -11.08 9.80 24.05
C THR A 112 -12.04 8.72 24.57
N LEU A 113 -11.70 7.44 24.39
CA LEU A 113 -12.48 6.32 24.91
C LEU A 113 -12.48 6.28 26.45
N ASP A 114 -11.33 6.50 27.10
CA ASP A 114 -11.26 6.59 28.56
C ASP A 114 -12.14 7.73 29.11
N ALA A 115 -12.14 8.89 28.44
CA ALA A 115 -13.02 10.00 28.79
C ALA A 115 -14.50 9.66 28.57
N ALA A 116 -14.85 8.98 27.46
CA ALA A 116 -16.21 8.51 27.21
C ALA A 116 -16.70 7.53 28.29
N LEU A 117 -15.84 6.60 28.73
CA LEU A 117 -16.13 5.71 29.85
C LEU A 117 -16.38 6.49 31.14
N GLY A 118 -15.61 7.54 31.41
CA GLY A 118 -15.82 8.44 32.55
C GLY A 118 -17.18 9.14 32.50
N ASP A 119 -17.60 9.61 31.32
CA ASP A 119 -18.90 10.24 31.11
C ASP A 119 -20.06 9.26 31.27
N LEU A 120 -19.95 8.05 30.71
CA LEU A 120 -20.95 6.99 30.87
C LEU A 120 -21.15 6.62 32.34
N ARG A 121 -20.06 6.42 33.08
CA ARG A 121 -20.12 6.10 34.53
C ARG A 121 -20.78 7.19 35.35
N ALA A 122 -20.67 8.44 34.91
CA ALA A 122 -21.30 9.60 35.56
C ALA A 122 -22.70 9.92 35.01
N GLY A 123 -23.26 9.09 34.13
CA GLY A 123 -24.58 9.30 33.52
C GLY A 123 -24.64 10.41 32.47
N ARG A 124 -23.50 10.94 32.03
CA ARG A 124 -23.42 12.01 31.01
C ARG A 124 -23.44 11.42 29.59
N VAL A 125 -24.56 10.81 29.23
CA VAL A 125 -24.69 10.03 27.99
C VAL A 125 -24.40 10.85 26.73
N GLU A 126 -24.91 12.08 26.63
CA GLU A 126 -24.66 12.94 25.46
C GLU A 126 -23.16 13.24 25.26
N ALA A 127 -22.46 13.60 26.34
CA ALA A 127 -21.02 13.88 26.30
C ALA A 127 -20.19 12.64 25.94
N ALA A 128 -20.63 11.45 26.37
CA ALA A 128 -20.03 10.18 26.00
C ALA A 128 -20.27 9.85 24.53
N SER A 129 -21.51 9.98 24.04
CA SER A 129 -21.88 9.69 22.66
C SER A 129 -21.08 10.54 21.67
N ASN A 130 -20.89 11.83 21.94
CA ASN A 130 -20.04 12.68 21.09
C ASN A 130 -18.60 12.13 21.00
N LYS A 131 -18.01 11.74 22.13
CA LYS A 131 -16.65 11.16 22.16
C LYS A 131 -16.56 9.81 21.45
N LEU A 132 -17.59 8.96 21.57
CA LEU A 132 -17.64 7.67 20.88
C LEU A 132 -17.78 7.86 19.36
N SER A 133 -18.57 8.85 18.93
CA SER A 133 -18.65 9.26 17.52
C SER A 133 -17.28 9.72 17.01
N ASP A 134 -16.61 10.62 17.74
CA ASP A 134 -15.29 11.12 17.37
C ASP A 134 -14.26 9.99 17.27
N ALA A 135 -14.25 9.07 18.24
CA ALA A 135 -13.36 7.91 18.24
C ALA A 135 -13.59 7.01 17.01
N SER A 136 -14.84 6.89 16.53
CA SER A 136 -15.16 6.03 15.39
C SER A 136 -14.58 6.47 14.06
N GLY A 137 -14.18 7.73 13.91
CA GLY A 137 -13.51 8.21 12.69
C GLY A 137 -11.99 7.96 12.67
N VAL A 138 -11.39 7.55 13.80
CA VAL A 138 -9.94 7.38 13.90
C VAL A 138 -9.39 6.22 13.05
N PRO A 139 -10.02 5.03 13.03
CA PRO A 139 -9.52 3.92 12.22
C PRO A 139 -9.45 4.25 10.72
N ASP A 140 -10.47 4.92 10.18
CA ASP A 140 -10.48 5.40 8.79
C ASP A 140 -9.31 6.36 8.51
N SER A 141 -9.00 7.24 9.45
CA SER A 141 -7.86 8.16 9.32
C SER A 141 -6.51 7.42 9.23
N CYS A 142 -6.37 6.30 9.96
CA CYS A 142 -5.19 5.44 9.84
C CYS A 142 -5.17 4.66 8.51
N ASP A 143 -6.31 4.15 8.06
CA ASP A 143 -6.42 3.47 6.76
C ASP A 143 -6.01 4.40 5.62
N ILE A 144 -6.54 5.63 5.59
CA ILE A 144 -6.20 6.66 4.60
C ILE A 144 -4.69 6.92 4.61
N GLN A 145 -4.10 7.12 5.80
CA GLN A 145 -2.65 7.36 5.92
C GLN A 145 -1.81 6.21 5.34
N LEU A 146 -2.24 4.95 5.53
CA LEU A 146 -1.52 3.76 5.05
C LEU A 146 -1.77 3.44 3.56
N PHE A 147 -2.93 3.82 3.01
CA PHE A 147 -3.26 3.64 1.59
C PHE A 147 -2.73 4.77 0.69
N GLU A 148 -2.90 6.02 1.13
CA GLU A 148 -2.49 7.19 0.36
C GLU A 148 -1.00 7.52 0.55
N GLY A 149 -0.38 6.97 1.59
CA GLY A 149 1.07 7.02 1.76
C GLY A 149 1.81 6.39 0.57
N SER A 150 3.01 6.88 0.29
CA SER A 150 3.88 6.41 -0.79
C SER A 150 4.20 4.90 -0.72
N ALA A 151 4.19 4.31 0.48
CA ALA A 151 4.34 2.87 0.67
C ALA A 151 3.16 2.06 0.09
N LYS A 152 1.95 2.65 -0.02
CA LYS A 152 0.71 2.03 -0.51
C LYS A 152 0.43 0.64 0.11
N LYS A 153 0.77 0.49 1.38
CA LYS A 153 0.70 -0.77 2.14
C LYS A 153 0.00 -0.52 3.45
N ASN A 154 -1.02 -1.31 3.72
CA ASN A 154 -1.79 -1.24 4.96
C ASN A 154 -1.73 -2.59 5.71
N PRO A 155 -0.76 -2.76 6.62
CA PRO A 155 -0.69 -3.95 7.47
C PRO A 155 -1.68 -3.92 8.64
N MET A 156 -2.42 -2.82 8.86
CA MET A 156 -3.33 -2.60 9.99
C MET A 156 -4.82 -2.71 9.61
N ARG A 157 -5.13 -3.11 8.36
CA ARG A 157 -6.50 -3.10 7.83
C ARG A 157 -7.49 -3.82 8.74
N LYS A 158 -7.08 -4.98 9.29
CA LYS A 158 -7.96 -5.79 10.15
C LYS A 158 -8.23 -5.06 11.46
N GLU A 159 -7.19 -4.57 12.12
CA GLU A 159 -7.28 -3.86 13.40
C GLU A 159 -8.10 -2.57 13.26
N ASN A 160 -7.93 -1.84 12.14
CA ASN A 160 -8.73 -0.66 11.83
C ASN A 160 -10.20 -1.02 11.63
N THR A 161 -10.50 -2.08 10.89
CA THR A 161 -11.88 -2.57 10.69
C THR A 161 -12.53 -2.95 12.02
N ASP A 162 -11.81 -3.67 12.89
CA ASP A 162 -12.33 -4.09 14.20
C ASP A 162 -12.58 -2.88 15.13
N ALA A 163 -11.66 -1.91 15.15
CA ALA A 163 -11.79 -0.70 15.95
C ALA A 163 -12.95 0.20 15.47
N ASP A 164 -13.15 0.32 14.15
CA ASP A 164 -14.28 1.05 13.56
C ASP A 164 -15.60 0.41 13.98
N LEU A 165 -15.74 -0.89 13.78
CA LEU A 165 -16.94 -1.64 14.13
C LEU A 165 -17.30 -1.47 15.62
N LEU A 166 -16.33 -1.66 16.52
CA LEU A 166 -16.57 -1.63 17.96
C LEU A 166 -16.90 -0.22 18.47
N SER A 167 -16.20 0.80 17.96
CA SER A 167 -16.46 2.19 18.36
C SER A 167 -17.83 2.69 17.85
N ARG A 168 -18.22 2.35 16.62
CA ARG A 168 -19.57 2.62 16.09
C ARG A 168 -20.65 1.88 16.86
N LEU A 169 -20.42 0.63 17.23
CA LEU A 169 -21.36 -0.14 18.06
C LEU A 169 -21.57 0.53 19.42
N ALA A 170 -20.47 0.93 20.08
CA ALA A 170 -20.55 1.63 21.37
C ALA A 170 -21.33 2.95 21.25
N TYR A 171 -21.04 3.74 20.21
CA TYR A 171 -21.79 4.97 19.90
C TYR A 171 -23.28 4.69 19.71
N ALA A 172 -23.63 3.72 18.86
CA ALA A 172 -25.03 3.37 18.58
C ALA A 172 -25.78 2.99 19.86
N ILE A 173 -25.19 2.17 20.73
CA ILE A 173 -25.77 1.78 22.02
C ILE A 173 -25.97 3.00 22.93
N ALA A 174 -24.97 3.88 23.03
CA ALA A 174 -25.06 5.07 23.87
C ALA A 174 -26.17 6.06 23.41
N THR A 175 -26.54 6.01 22.14
CA THR A 175 -27.60 6.85 21.56
C THR A 175 -28.99 6.21 21.55
N LEU A 176 -29.13 4.98 22.06
CA LEU A 176 -30.43 4.33 22.11
C LEU A 176 -31.40 5.12 23.01
N PRO A 177 -32.68 5.26 22.61
CA PRO A 177 -33.68 5.86 23.46
C PRO A 177 -33.86 5.03 24.74
N ALA A 178 -34.09 5.72 25.86
CA ALA A 178 -34.42 5.05 27.11
C ALA A 178 -35.66 4.16 26.91
N PRO A 179 -35.72 2.95 27.51
CA PRO A 179 -36.89 2.08 27.40
C PRO A 179 -38.16 2.80 27.86
N ASP A 180 -39.27 2.66 27.11
CA ASP A 180 -40.57 3.21 27.53
C ASP A 180 -40.92 2.66 28.92
N PRO A 181 -41.15 3.52 29.93
CA PRO A 181 -41.55 3.10 31.28
C PRO A 181 -42.76 2.16 31.31
N ARG A 182 -43.60 2.14 30.26
CA ARG A 182 -44.78 1.27 30.13
C ARG A 182 -44.44 -0.20 29.87
N HIS A 183 -43.29 -0.51 29.29
CA HIS A 183 -42.84 -1.90 29.09
C HIS A 183 -42.24 -2.53 30.36
N ARG A 184 -41.87 -1.72 31.37
CA ARG A 184 -41.28 -2.20 32.64
C ARG A 184 -42.31 -2.72 33.65
N ARG A 185 -43.61 -2.52 33.43
CA ARG A 185 -44.69 -2.94 34.35
C ARG A 185 -45.36 -4.25 33.97
N GLN A 186 -44.88 -4.94 32.94
CA GLN A 186 -45.50 -6.17 32.42
C GLN A 186 -44.63 -7.43 32.65
N VAL A 187 -43.60 -7.34 33.50
CA VAL A 187 -42.78 -8.48 33.94
C VAL A 187 -42.76 -8.52 35.46
#